data_AF-G9KCG3-F1
#
_entry.id   AF-G9KCG3-F1
#
_cell.length_a   1.000
_cell.length_b   1.000
_cell.length_c   1.000
_cell.angle_alpha   90.00
_cell.angle_beta   90.00
_cell.angle_gamma   90.00
#
_symmetry.space_group_name_H-M   'P 1'
#
loop_
_entity.id
_entity.type
_entity.pdbx_description
1 polymer ?
#
loop_
_entity_poly.entity_id
_entity_poly.type
_entity_poly.pdbx_seq_one_letter_code
_entity_poly.pdbx_strand_id
1 'polypeptide(L)'
;TVDPDAVWLLQGWLFQHQPQFWGPAQVRAVLGAVPRGRLLILDLFAESQPVYLRTASFHGQPFIWCMLHNFGGNHGLFGALEAVNQGPAAARLFPNSTMVGTGMAPEGIGQNEVVYALMAELGWRKDPVADLEAWVTSFAARRYGVDSKETEVAWRLLLGSVYNCSGEACTGHNRSPLVRRPSLQMVTTVWYNRSAVFEAWRLLLAAAPTLAKSPTFRYDLLDVTRQAAQELVSLYYTEARTAYLNKELVPLMRAAGILVYELLPALDGVLASDSRFLLGTWLEQARAVAVSETDARFYEQNGRYQLTLWGPEGNILDYANKQLAGLVAGYYA
;
A
#
# COMPACT_ATOMS: atom_id res chain seq x y z
N THR A 1 23.72 -16.35 -26.32
CA THR A 1 24.20 -16.59 -27.70
C THR A 1 24.22 -15.34 -28.56
N VAL A 2 23.50 -14.26 -28.22
CA VAL A 2 23.66 -12.92 -28.84
C VAL A 2 24.48 -11.99 -27.96
N ASP A 3 24.22 -12.00 -26.66
CA ASP A 3 24.98 -11.29 -25.65
C ASP A 3 25.73 -12.29 -24.74
N PRO A 4 27.06 -12.39 -24.81
CA PRO A 4 27.85 -13.27 -23.95
C PRO A 4 27.96 -12.75 -22.50
N ASP A 5 27.66 -11.48 -22.23
CA ASP A 5 27.72 -10.84 -20.91
C ASP A 5 26.35 -10.74 -20.23
N ALA A 6 25.31 -11.28 -20.88
CA ALA A 6 23.95 -11.28 -20.36
C ALA A 6 23.87 -11.81 -18.92
N VAL A 7 23.17 -11.04 -18.09
CA VAL A 7 22.71 -11.42 -16.75
C VAL A 7 21.20 -11.41 -16.76
N TRP A 8 20.59 -12.53 -16.39
CA TRP A 8 19.14 -12.63 -16.33
C TRP A 8 18.64 -12.15 -14.97
N LEU A 9 17.86 -11.06 -14.97
CA LEU A 9 17.08 -10.64 -13.81
C LEU A 9 15.80 -11.47 -13.71
N LEU A 10 15.66 -12.24 -12.63
CA LEU A 10 14.53 -13.13 -12.37
C LEU A 10 13.72 -12.65 -11.16
N GLN A 11 12.39 -12.56 -11.28
CA GLN A 11 11.51 -12.33 -10.14
C GLN A 11 11.35 -13.60 -9.30
N GLY A 12 11.64 -13.52 -8.01
CA GLY A 12 11.47 -14.62 -7.05
C GLY A 12 10.03 -14.87 -6.60
N TRP A 13 9.05 -14.06 -7.06
CA TRP A 13 7.64 -14.13 -6.66
C TRP A 13 7.04 -15.53 -6.77
N LEU A 14 7.32 -16.25 -7.87
CA LEU A 14 6.81 -17.59 -8.11
C LEU A 14 7.14 -18.58 -6.98
N PHE A 15 8.33 -18.46 -6.38
CA PHE A 15 8.76 -19.33 -5.28
C PHE A 15 7.95 -19.08 -3.99
N GLN A 16 7.34 -17.91 -3.86
CA GLN A 16 6.49 -17.51 -2.74
C GLN A 16 5.01 -17.70 -3.02
N HIS A 17 4.56 -17.43 -4.24
CA HIS A 17 3.15 -17.50 -4.62
C HIS A 17 2.63 -18.94 -4.73
N GLN A 18 3.47 -19.88 -5.20
CA GLN A 18 3.10 -21.29 -5.37
C GLN A 18 4.06 -22.24 -4.62
N PRO A 19 4.14 -22.14 -3.28
CA PRO A 19 5.14 -22.88 -2.50
C PRO A 19 4.90 -24.40 -2.52
N GLN A 20 3.67 -24.85 -2.80
CA GLN A 20 3.32 -26.26 -2.94
C GLN A 20 3.98 -26.90 -4.17
N PHE A 21 4.14 -26.14 -5.25
CA PHE A 21 4.83 -26.60 -6.46
C PHE A 21 6.35 -26.38 -6.35
N TRP A 22 6.75 -25.20 -5.88
CA TRP A 22 8.15 -24.78 -5.76
C TRP A 22 8.84 -25.35 -4.52
N GLY A 23 8.91 -26.67 -4.44
CA GLY A 23 9.70 -27.38 -3.44
C GLY A 23 11.21 -27.25 -3.67
N PRO A 24 12.04 -27.72 -2.72
CA PRO A 24 13.49 -27.56 -2.78
C PRO A 24 14.15 -28.08 -4.07
N ALA A 25 13.64 -29.18 -4.63
CA ALA A 25 14.19 -29.75 -5.87
C ALA A 25 13.87 -28.89 -7.09
N GLN A 26 12.63 -28.37 -7.19
CA GLN A 26 12.19 -27.52 -8.30
C GLN A 26 12.94 -26.19 -8.30
N VAL A 27 13.07 -25.56 -7.12
CA VAL A 27 13.83 -24.31 -6.97
C VAL A 27 15.29 -24.51 -7.36
N ARG A 28 15.93 -25.58 -6.85
CA ARG A 28 17.32 -25.89 -7.17
C ARG A 28 17.54 -26.16 -8.67
N ALA A 29 16.60 -26.83 -9.33
CA ALA A 29 16.69 -27.10 -10.76
C ALA A 29 16.77 -25.81 -11.58
N VAL A 30 15.93 -24.82 -11.29
CA VAL A 30 15.95 -23.52 -12.00
C VAL A 30 17.20 -22.72 -11.65
N LEU A 31 17.51 -22.57 -10.36
CA LEU A 31 18.65 -21.75 -9.92
C LEU A 31 20.01 -22.32 -10.35
N GLY A 32 20.10 -23.64 -10.52
CA GLY A 32 21.31 -24.34 -10.99
C GLY A 32 21.43 -24.47 -12.51
N ALA A 33 20.37 -24.17 -13.27
CA ALA A 33 20.39 -24.27 -14.74
C ALA A 33 21.17 -23.13 -15.41
N VAL A 34 21.44 -22.05 -14.69
CA VAL A 34 22.19 -20.87 -15.17
C VAL A 34 23.50 -20.77 -14.39
N PRO A 35 24.64 -20.44 -15.03
CA PRO A 35 25.91 -20.25 -14.33
C PRO A 35 25.79 -19.29 -13.14
N ARG A 36 26.54 -19.55 -12.07
CA ARG A 36 26.52 -18.71 -10.88
C ARG A 36 26.93 -17.27 -11.23
N GLY A 37 26.15 -16.28 -10.77
CA GLY A 37 26.39 -14.86 -11.06
C GLY A 37 25.77 -14.38 -12.38
N ARG A 38 25.21 -15.27 -13.20
CA ARG A 38 24.47 -14.91 -14.43
C ARG A 38 22.95 -14.93 -14.24
N LEU A 39 22.47 -15.27 -13.05
CA LEU A 39 21.09 -15.13 -12.63
C LEU A 39 21.05 -14.20 -11.42
N LEU A 40 20.44 -13.02 -11.56
CA LEU A 40 20.22 -12.06 -10.49
C LEU A 40 18.77 -12.16 -10.05
N ILE A 41 18.52 -12.53 -8.80
CA ILE A 41 17.15 -12.77 -8.31
C ILE A 41 16.63 -11.52 -7.58
N LEU A 42 15.43 -11.08 -7.90
CA LEU A 42 14.66 -10.17 -7.06
C LEU A 42 13.90 -11.00 -6.01
N ASP A 43 14.33 -10.96 -4.76
CA ASP A 43 13.53 -11.48 -3.65
C ASP A 43 12.40 -10.48 -3.39
N LEU A 44 11.31 -10.63 -4.15
CA LEU A 44 10.43 -9.53 -4.52
C LEU A 44 9.63 -8.96 -3.34
N PHE A 45 9.28 -9.81 -2.37
CA PHE A 45 8.44 -9.48 -1.20
C PHE A 45 9.18 -9.81 0.10
N ALA A 46 10.44 -9.39 0.20
CA ALA A 46 11.36 -9.86 1.22
C ALA A 46 11.13 -9.23 2.61
N GLU A 47 10.34 -8.16 2.71
CA GLU A 47 9.92 -7.59 3.99
C GLU A 47 8.90 -8.45 4.73
N SER A 48 8.18 -9.33 4.03
CA SER A 48 7.15 -10.19 4.62
C SER A 48 7.40 -11.67 4.37
N GLN A 49 7.78 -12.03 3.13
CA GLN A 49 7.88 -13.41 2.67
C GLN A 49 9.23 -13.68 1.97
N PRO A 50 10.38 -13.47 2.66
CA PRO A 50 11.71 -13.62 2.08
C PRO A 50 12.01 -15.05 1.64
N VAL A 51 12.35 -15.23 0.36
CA VAL A 51 12.68 -16.54 -0.22
C VAL A 51 14.15 -16.92 0.08
N TYR A 52 15.04 -15.94 0.28
CA TYR A 52 16.45 -16.19 0.56
C TYR A 52 16.66 -17.08 1.80
N LEU A 53 15.79 -16.97 2.82
CA LEU A 53 15.84 -17.74 4.06
C LEU A 53 15.67 -19.24 3.82
N ARG A 54 14.76 -19.64 2.92
CA ARG A 54 14.42 -21.04 2.68
C ARG A 54 15.14 -21.67 1.49
N THR A 55 16.00 -20.91 0.83
CA THR A 55 16.79 -21.36 -0.34
C THR A 55 18.30 -21.31 -0.11
N ALA A 56 18.72 -21.11 1.15
CA ALA A 56 20.12 -20.91 1.53
C ALA A 56 20.78 -19.83 0.65
N SER A 57 20.16 -18.64 0.61
CA SER A 57 20.57 -17.52 -0.24
C SER A 57 20.60 -17.90 -1.73
N PHE A 58 19.46 -18.38 -2.23
CA PHE A 58 19.27 -18.77 -3.64
C PHE A 58 20.37 -19.71 -4.19
N HIS A 59 20.83 -20.65 -3.36
CA HIS A 59 21.89 -21.61 -3.70
C HIS A 59 23.18 -20.96 -4.26
N GLY A 60 23.49 -19.75 -3.79
CA GLY A 60 24.68 -19.00 -4.16
C GLY A 60 24.53 -18.11 -5.40
N GLN A 61 23.32 -17.99 -5.98
CA GLN A 61 23.05 -16.96 -6.97
C GLN A 61 22.88 -15.58 -6.30
N PRO A 62 23.35 -14.48 -6.90
CA PRO A 62 23.18 -13.15 -6.34
C PRO A 62 21.71 -12.75 -6.27
N PHE A 63 21.32 -12.01 -5.22
CA PHE A 63 19.95 -11.51 -5.09
C PHE A 63 19.88 -10.06 -4.60
N ILE A 64 18.76 -9.41 -4.93
CA ILE A 64 18.36 -8.08 -4.44
C ILE A 64 17.20 -8.30 -3.47
N TRP A 65 17.37 -7.81 -2.24
CA TRP A 65 16.29 -7.78 -1.24
C TRP A 65 15.31 -6.67 -1.62
N CYS A 66 14.07 -7.00 -1.98
CA CYS A 66 13.09 -6.00 -2.39
C CYS A 66 12.00 -5.84 -1.32
N MET A 67 11.61 -4.58 -1.09
CA MET A 67 10.35 -4.25 -0.45
C MET A 67 9.27 -4.14 -1.52
N LEU A 68 8.25 -5.01 -1.48
CA LEU A 68 7.10 -4.93 -2.39
C LEU A 68 6.12 -3.86 -1.90
N HIS A 69 5.75 -3.93 -0.62
CA HIS A 69 4.86 -3.02 0.09
C HIS A 69 3.43 -2.94 -0.45
N ASN A 70 3.24 -2.40 -1.66
CA ASN A 70 1.94 -2.05 -2.21
C ASN A 70 1.49 -3.02 -3.30
N PHE A 71 0.24 -3.46 -3.20
CA PHE A 71 -0.43 -4.27 -4.22
C PHE A 71 -1.59 -3.51 -4.85
N GLY A 72 -1.73 -3.61 -6.16
CA GLY A 72 -2.79 -2.99 -6.95
C GLY A 72 -2.70 -1.46 -7.07
N GLY A 73 -1.68 -0.81 -6.51
CA GLY A 73 -1.68 0.66 -6.34
C GLY A 73 -2.71 1.14 -5.33
N ASN A 74 -3.14 0.28 -4.40
CA ASN A 74 -4.25 0.61 -3.52
C ASN A 74 -3.90 1.77 -2.58
N HIS A 75 -4.85 2.70 -2.39
CA HIS A 75 -4.78 3.66 -1.28
C HIS A 75 -5.08 2.95 0.04
N GLY A 76 -4.66 3.54 1.15
CA GLY A 76 -4.77 2.99 2.50
C GLY A 76 -3.48 3.22 3.27
N LEU A 77 -3.57 3.60 4.55
CA LEU A 77 -2.36 3.72 5.37
C LEU A 77 -1.90 2.32 5.79
N PHE A 78 -0.72 1.93 5.33
CA PHE A 78 -0.12 0.63 5.58
C PHE A 78 1.41 0.72 5.56
N GLY A 79 2.05 -0.09 6.39
CA GLY A 79 3.48 -0.35 6.35
C GLY A 79 3.89 -1.38 7.39
N ALA A 80 5.04 -2.01 7.16
CA ALA A 80 5.75 -2.86 8.12
C ALA A 80 7.15 -2.28 8.35
N LEU A 81 7.21 -1.01 8.80
CA LEU A 81 8.45 -0.23 8.81
C LEU A 81 9.56 -0.88 9.63
N GLU A 82 9.25 -1.58 10.73
CA GLU A 82 10.26 -2.30 11.50
C GLU A 82 10.89 -3.43 10.68
N ALA A 83 10.06 -4.25 10.00
CA ALA A 83 10.55 -5.33 9.14
C ALA A 83 11.38 -4.79 7.97
N VAL A 84 10.98 -3.66 7.39
CA VAL A 84 11.73 -2.97 6.33
C VAL A 84 13.06 -2.44 6.86
N ASN A 85 13.07 -1.79 8.02
CA ASN A 85 14.27 -1.20 8.64
C ASN A 85 15.33 -2.26 8.94
N GLN A 86 14.93 -3.42 9.46
CA GLN A 86 15.84 -4.50 9.85
C GLN A 86 16.19 -5.46 8.70
N GLY A 87 15.31 -5.58 7.71
CA GLY A 87 15.35 -6.61 6.66
C GLY A 87 16.67 -6.67 5.87
N PRO A 88 17.14 -5.56 5.27
CA PRO A 88 18.40 -5.54 4.53
C PRO A 88 19.62 -5.95 5.37
N ALA A 89 19.68 -5.51 6.63
CA ALA A 89 20.78 -5.86 7.53
C ALA A 89 20.76 -7.36 7.87
N ALA A 90 19.58 -7.92 8.17
CA ALA A 90 19.40 -9.36 8.40
C ALA A 90 19.79 -10.19 7.16
N ALA A 91 19.36 -9.76 5.97
CA ALA A 91 19.70 -10.43 4.71
C ALA A 91 21.20 -10.40 4.41
N ARG A 92 21.91 -9.31 4.73
CA ARG A 92 23.37 -9.19 4.60
C ARG A 92 24.12 -10.10 5.58
N LEU A 93 23.64 -10.21 6.82
CA LEU A 93 24.26 -11.03 7.87
C LEU A 93 23.91 -12.52 7.76
N PHE A 94 23.00 -12.89 6.86
CA PHE A 94 22.60 -14.28 6.66
C PHE A 94 23.79 -15.16 6.27
N PRO A 95 23.90 -16.41 6.77
CA PRO A 95 25.02 -17.30 6.46
C PRO A 95 25.21 -17.49 4.94
N ASN A 96 26.42 -17.23 4.46
CA ASN A 96 26.77 -17.27 3.03
C ASN A 96 25.87 -16.39 2.15
N SER A 97 25.41 -15.25 2.67
CA SER A 97 24.57 -14.32 1.92
C SER A 97 25.21 -13.92 0.60
N THR A 98 24.42 -13.99 -0.46
CA THR A 98 24.73 -13.48 -1.80
C THR A 98 23.95 -12.22 -2.13
N MET A 99 23.53 -11.48 -1.10
CA MET A 99 22.84 -10.21 -1.27
C MET A 99 23.78 -9.19 -1.94
N VAL A 100 23.35 -8.62 -3.06
CA VAL A 100 24.12 -7.63 -3.82
C VAL A 100 23.44 -6.26 -3.89
N GLY A 101 22.22 -6.13 -3.35
CA GLY A 101 21.51 -4.86 -3.34
C GLY A 101 20.16 -4.90 -2.65
N THR A 102 19.53 -3.73 -2.61
CA THR A 102 18.18 -3.50 -2.10
C THR A 102 17.29 -2.92 -3.20
N GLY A 103 15.98 -3.19 -3.17
CA GLY A 103 15.03 -2.72 -4.18
C GLY A 103 13.70 -2.27 -3.59
N MET A 104 12.97 -1.45 -4.36
CA MET A 104 11.57 -1.12 -4.12
C MET A 104 10.79 -1.59 -5.34
N ALA A 105 9.83 -2.49 -5.15
CA ALA A 105 9.06 -3.10 -6.23
C ALA A 105 7.54 -3.00 -6.00
N PRO A 106 6.99 -1.80 -5.74
CA PRO A 106 5.55 -1.66 -5.55
C PRO A 106 4.80 -1.88 -6.86
N GLU A 107 3.64 -2.53 -6.79
CA GLU A 107 2.78 -2.67 -7.96
C GLU A 107 2.20 -1.33 -8.43
N GLY A 108 2.02 -0.38 -7.52
CA GLY A 108 1.67 1.00 -7.84
C GLY A 108 2.29 2.01 -6.87
N ILE A 109 2.59 3.20 -7.38
CA ILE A 109 3.17 4.32 -6.63
C ILE A 109 2.11 5.39 -6.30
N GLY A 110 2.52 6.51 -5.68
CA GLY A 110 1.59 7.60 -5.32
C GLY A 110 0.82 7.35 -4.03
N GLN A 111 1.39 6.57 -3.11
CA GLN A 111 0.84 6.27 -1.79
C GLN A 111 1.97 6.04 -0.78
N ASN A 112 1.66 6.19 0.52
CA ASN A 112 2.54 5.86 1.66
C ASN A 112 4.01 6.31 1.50
N GLU A 113 4.23 7.56 1.08
CA GLU A 113 5.56 8.10 0.74
C GLU A 113 6.60 7.93 1.86
N VAL A 114 6.17 7.91 3.13
CA VAL A 114 7.04 7.62 4.28
C VAL A 114 7.74 6.26 4.18
N VAL A 115 7.07 5.23 3.65
CA VAL A 115 7.63 3.87 3.56
C VAL A 115 8.72 3.82 2.51
N TYR A 116 8.49 4.47 1.37
CA TYR A 116 9.47 4.58 0.29
C TYR A 116 10.64 5.48 0.65
N ALA A 117 10.41 6.53 1.44
CA ALA A 117 11.49 7.35 1.98
C ALA A 117 12.46 6.53 2.84
N LEU A 118 11.93 5.72 3.77
CA LEU A 118 12.77 4.83 4.59
C LEU A 118 13.53 3.83 3.72
N MET A 119 12.85 3.13 2.82
CA MET A 119 13.48 2.09 2.01
C MET A 119 14.54 2.65 1.05
N ALA A 120 14.32 3.85 0.50
CA ALA A 120 15.31 4.54 -0.30
C ALA A 120 16.56 4.92 0.51
N GLU A 121 16.40 5.38 1.76
CA GLU A 121 17.53 5.65 2.65
C GLU A 121 18.33 4.37 2.95
N LEU A 122 17.66 3.23 3.19
CA LEU A 122 18.32 1.96 3.49
C LEU A 122 19.21 1.46 2.34
N GLY A 123 18.97 1.89 1.10
CA GLY A 123 19.87 1.60 -0.02
C GLY A 123 21.27 2.25 0.11
N TRP A 124 21.38 3.31 0.91
CA TRP A 124 22.64 4.04 1.14
C TRP A 124 23.22 3.83 2.54
N ARG A 125 22.42 3.30 3.47
CA ARG A 125 22.85 3.11 4.85
C ARG A 125 23.61 1.79 5.03
N LYS A 126 24.59 1.81 5.92
CA LYS A 126 25.26 0.58 6.39
C LYS A 126 24.39 -0.18 7.36
N ASP A 127 23.75 0.55 8.28
CA ASP A 127 22.97 0.03 9.40
C ASP A 127 21.53 0.57 9.37
N PRO A 128 20.59 -0.13 10.02
CA PRO A 128 19.22 0.35 10.21
C PRO A 128 19.17 1.76 10.80
N VAL A 129 18.03 2.42 10.65
CA VAL A 129 17.72 3.62 11.42
C VAL A 129 17.55 3.22 12.88
N ALA A 130 18.37 3.77 13.77
CA ALA A 130 18.42 3.36 15.17
C ALA A 130 17.15 3.75 15.96
N ASP A 131 16.52 4.86 15.59
CA ASP A 131 15.31 5.38 16.21
C ASP A 131 14.31 5.82 15.12
N LEU A 132 13.31 4.98 14.87
CA LEU A 132 12.27 5.25 13.88
C LEU A 132 11.33 6.38 14.32
N GLU A 133 11.13 6.62 15.62
CA GLU A 133 10.30 7.71 16.10
C GLU A 133 10.95 9.07 15.82
N ALA A 134 12.24 9.21 16.13
CA ALA A 134 13.01 10.40 15.79
C ALA A 134 13.08 10.61 14.26
N TRP A 135 13.24 9.52 13.51
CA TRP A 135 13.28 9.57 12.05
C TRP A 135 11.96 10.03 11.45
N VAL A 136 10.81 9.50 11.90
CA VAL A 136 9.49 9.87 11.35
C VAL A 136 9.10 11.30 11.74
N THR A 137 9.48 11.75 12.94
CA THR A 137 9.38 13.16 13.33
C THR A 137 10.16 14.05 12.37
N SER A 138 11.42 13.67 12.07
CA SER A 138 12.28 14.45 11.16
C SER A 138 11.79 14.41 9.72
N PHE A 139 11.19 13.30 9.28
CA PHE A 139 10.53 13.18 7.98
C PHE A 139 9.40 14.20 7.85
N ALA A 140 8.49 14.26 8.83
CA ALA A 140 7.38 15.21 8.84
C ALA A 140 7.86 16.67 8.85
N ALA A 141 8.82 17.00 9.71
CA ALA A 141 9.42 18.32 9.80
C ALA A 141 10.01 18.80 8.45
N ARG A 142 10.84 17.97 7.82
CA ARG A 142 11.43 18.28 6.49
C ARG A 142 10.35 18.41 5.42
N ARG A 143 9.35 17.53 5.44
CA ARG A 143 8.26 17.49 4.47
C ARG A 143 7.38 18.73 4.55
N TYR A 144 7.15 19.28 5.74
CA TYR A 144 6.30 20.46 5.94
C TYR A 144 7.07 21.78 5.98
N GLY A 145 8.39 21.73 6.21
CA GLY A 145 9.26 22.89 6.31
C GLY A 145 9.19 23.60 7.67
N VAL A 146 8.45 23.06 8.64
CA VAL A 146 8.25 23.63 9.98
C VAL A 146 8.08 22.48 10.98
N ASP A 147 8.72 22.61 12.15
CA ASP A 147 8.47 21.73 13.29
C ASP A 147 7.15 22.10 13.98
N SER A 148 6.26 21.12 14.16
CA SER A 148 5.02 21.28 14.94
C SER A 148 4.86 20.10 15.88
N LYS A 149 4.55 20.39 17.15
CA LYS A 149 4.36 19.35 18.17
C LYS A 149 3.19 18.42 17.83
N GLU A 150 2.14 18.97 17.25
CA GLU A 150 0.97 18.22 16.78
C GLU A 150 1.37 17.23 15.68
N THR A 151 2.14 17.68 14.68
CA THR A 151 2.58 16.81 13.58
C THR A 151 3.56 15.74 14.06
N GLU A 152 4.47 16.08 14.98
CA GLU A 152 5.38 15.12 15.62
C GLU A 152 4.61 13.97 16.26
N VAL A 153 3.63 14.30 17.10
CA VAL A 153 2.84 13.28 17.83
C VAL A 153 1.97 12.49 16.86
N ALA A 154 1.33 13.14 15.88
CA ALA A 154 0.51 12.46 14.89
C ALA A 154 1.30 11.42 14.09
N TRP A 155 2.49 11.77 13.60
CA TRP A 155 3.33 10.85 12.82
C TRP A 155 3.88 9.70 13.65
N ARG A 156 4.19 9.90 14.94
CA ARG A 156 4.54 8.80 15.84
C ARG A 156 3.36 7.86 16.12
N LEU A 157 2.15 8.40 16.25
CA LEU A 157 0.94 7.57 16.37
C LEU A 157 0.71 6.73 15.12
N LEU A 158 0.90 7.30 13.92
CA LEU A 158 0.79 6.55 12.66
C LEU A 158 1.90 5.49 12.53
N LEU A 159 3.14 5.84 12.91
CA LEU A 159 4.28 4.91 12.98
C LEU A 159 3.93 3.70 13.86
N GLY A 160 3.50 3.93 15.10
CA GLY A 160 3.16 2.86 16.04
C GLY A 160 1.85 2.10 15.74
N SER A 161 1.13 2.45 14.67
CA SER A 161 -0.15 1.84 14.29
C SER A 161 -0.15 1.32 12.86
N VAL A 162 -0.68 2.11 11.92
CA VAL A 162 -0.86 1.73 10.51
C VAL A 162 0.44 1.35 9.80
N TYR A 163 1.57 1.93 10.22
CA TYR A 163 2.88 1.67 9.62
C TYR A 163 3.74 0.63 10.36
N ASN A 164 3.20 -0.04 11.38
CA ASN A 164 3.87 -1.11 12.12
C ASN A 164 3.07 -2.42 12.10
N CYS A 165 2.62 -2.84 10.92
CA CYS A 165 2.11 -4.20 10.76
C CYS A 165 3.24 -5.20 11.03
N SER A 166 3.00 -6.16 11.93
CA SER A 166 3.97 -7.21 12.28
C SER A 166 3.38 -8.61 12.06
N GLY A 167 4.25 -9.56 11.71
CA GLY A 167 3.89 -10.97 11.49
C GLY A 167 3.74 -11.33 10.01
N GLU A 168 3.53 -12.63 9.75
CA GLU A 168 3.61 -13.19 8.40
C GLU A 168 2.43 -12.82 7.47
N ALA A 169 1.34 -12.30 8.03
CA ALA A 169 0.10 -11.96 7.29
C ALA A 169 0.02 -10.50 6.82
N CYS A 170 1.07 -9.70 7.00
CA CYS A 170 1.08 -8.29 6.59
C CYS A 170 1.15 -8.16 5.06
N THR A 171 0.06 -7.67 4.46
CA THR A 171 -0.01 -7.43 3.01
C THR A 171 -0.64 -6.06 2.74
N GLY A 172 -0.06 -5.30 1.81
CA GLY A 172 -0.56 -3.97 1.43
C GLY A 172 -1.79 -3.99 0.51
N HIS A 173 -2.65 -5.01 0.63
CA HIS A 173 -3.93 -5.05 -0.06
C HIS A 173 -4.99 -4.33 0.77
N ASN A 174 -5.63 -3.31 0.20
CA ASN A 174 -6.82 -2.76 0.84
C ASN A 174 -8.00 -3.73 0.65
N ARG A 175 -8.49 -4.25 1.79
CA ARG A 175 -9.65 -5.16 1.88
C ARG A 175 -10.76 -4.59 2.76
N SER A 176 -10.71 -3.29 3.05
CA SER A 176 -11.72 -2.63 3.87
C SER A 176 -13.10 -2.65 3.19
N PRO A 177 -14.20 -2.55 3.99
CA PRO A 177 -15.54 -2.50 3.43
C PRO A 177 -15.80 -1.36 2.44
N LEU A 178 -15.04 -0.27 2.52
CA LEU A 178 -15.16 0.86 1.60
C LEU A 178 -14.89 0.48 0.14
N VAL A 179 -13.92 -0.41 -0.11
CA VAL A 179 -13.41 -0.69 -1.46
C VAL A 179 -13.72 -2.09 -1.95
N ARG A 180 -14.61 -2.80 -1.26
CA ARG A 180 -14.97 -4.19 -1.57
C ARG A 180 -16.46 -4.31 -1.77
N ARG A 181 -16.85 -5.21 -2.69
CA ARG A 181 -18.25 -5.61 -2.87
C ARG A 181 -18.93 -5.89 -1.51
N PRO A 182 -20.01 -5.15 -1.16
CA PRO A 182 -20.71 -5.34 0.10
C PRO A 182 -21.23 -6.77 0.30
N SER A 183 -21.10 -7.29 1.52
CA SER A 183 -21.66 -8.59 1.92
C SER A 183 -21.91 -8.63 3.43
N LEU A 184 -22.62 -9.66 3.92
CA LEU A 184 -22.83 -9.85 5.36
C LEU A 184 -21.60 -10.47 6.07
N GLN A 185 -20.56 -10.84 5.32
CA GLN A 185 -19.40 -11.60 5.80
C GLN A 185 -18.08 -10.82 5.65
N MET A 186 -18.13 -9.50 5.58
CA MET A 186 -16.92 -8.69 5.46
C MET A 186 -16.13 -8.71 6.77
N VAL A 187 -14.80 -8.82 6.64
CA VAL A 187 -13.87 -8.78 7.76
C VAL A 187 -13.49 -7.33 8.03
N THR A 188 -13.71 -6.89 9.27
CA THR A 188 -13.40 -5.52 9.72
C THR A 188 -12.28 -5.50 10.76
N THR A 189 -11.52 -6.58 10.93
CA THR A 189 -10.35 -6.58 11.83
C THR A 189 -9.19 -5.82 11.18
N VAL A 190 -8.42 -5.08 11.98
CA VAL A 190 -7.20 -4.37 11.57
C VAL A 190 -6.05 -4.74 12.51
N TRP A 191 -4.80 -4.53 12.09
CA TRP A 191 -3.59 -4.89 12.86
C TRP A 191 -3.17 -3.84 13.90
N TYR A 192 -3.98 -2.81 14.12
CA TYR A 192 -3.64 -1.67 14.95
C TYR A 192 -4.85 -1.15 15.75
N ASN A 193 -4.61 -0.29 16.73
CA ASN A 193 -5.68 0.39 17.44
C ASN A 193 -6.21 1.59 16.63
N ARG A 194 -7.49 1.53 16.22
CA ARG A 194 -8.14 2.59 15.44
C ARG A 194 -8.09 3.97 16.08
N SER A 195 -8.05 4.04 17.42
CA SER A 195 -7.97 5.33 18.12
C SER A 195 -6.72 6.11 17.74
N ALA A 196 -5.61 5.42 17.40
CA ALA A 196 -4.38 6.07 16.95
C ALA A 196 -4.58 6.85 15.64
N VAL A 197 -5.38 6.32 14.71
CA VAL A 197 -5.70 7.01 13.44
C VAL A 197 -6.59 8.23 13.70
N PHE A 198 -7.63 8.09 14.52
CA PHE A 198 -8.50 9.22 14.85
C PHE A 198 -7.77 10.32 15.63
N GLU A 199 -6.86 9.96 16.53
CA GLU A 199 -6.07 10.93 17.29
C GLU A 199 -5.00 11.60 16.40
N ALA A 200 -4.33 10.84 15.55
CA ALA A 200 -3.42 11.42 14.55
C ALA A 200 -4.16 12.39 13.61
N TRP A 201 -5.37 12.03 13.18
CA TRP A 201 -6.23 12.90 12.37
C TRP A 201 -6.58 14.20 13.11
N ARG A 202 -7.01 14.11 14.36
CA ARG A 202 -7.33 15.27 15.22
C ARG A 202 -6.12 16.21 15.36
N LEU A 203 -4.93 15.65 15.60
CA LEU A 203 -3.69 16.41 15.75
C LEU A 203 -3.27 17.09 14.45
N LEU A 204 -3.34 16.39 13.31
CA LEU A 204 -3.07 16.99 12.01
C LEU A 204 -4.06 18.12 11.69
N LEU A 205 -5.35 17.94 11.96
CA LEU A 205 -6.34 19.02 11.84
C LEU A 205 -5.99 20.23 12.71
N ALA A 206 -5.54 20.02 13.95
CA ALA A 206 -5.13 21.09 14.85
C ALA A 206 -3.90 21.87 14.34
N ALA A 207 -3.03 21.24 13.55
CA ALA A 207 -1.87 21.88 12.93
C ALA A 207 -2.23 22.70 11.66
N ALA A 208 -3.45 22.54 11.12
CA ALA A 208 -3.85 23.15 9.85
C ALA A 208 -3.74 24.68 9.79
N PRO A 209 -4.07 25.46 10.84
CA PRO A 209 -3.91 26.91 10.81
C PRO A 209 -2.49 27.38 10.46
N THR A 210 -1.48 26.60 10.88
CA THR A 210 -0.07 26.90 10.63
C THR A 210 0.42 26.29 9.31
N LEU A 211 -0.04 25.07 8.97
CA LEU A 211 0.55 24.26 7.90
C LEU A 211 -0.28 24.19 6.61
N ALA A 212 -1.48 24.78 6.55
CA ALA A 212 -2.38 24.69 5.38
C ALA A 212 -1.78 25.26 4.07
N LYS A 213 -0.73 26.08 4.14
CA LYS A 213 -0.01 26.57 2.96
C LYS A 213 0.95 25.53 2.36
N SER A 214 1.34 24.51 3.12
CA SER A 214 2.22 23.45 2.65
C SER A 214 1.43 22.42 1.82
N PRO A 215 1.76 22.21 0.53
CA PRO A 215 1.05 21.25 -0.32
C PRO A 215 1.19 19.80 0.14
N THR A 216 2.31 19.46 0.78
CA THR A 216 2.58 18.14 1.36
C THR A 216 1.78 17.92 2.63
N PHE A 217 1.61 18.95 3.46
CA PHE A 217 0.70 18.89 4.61
C PHE A 217 -0.75 18.71 4.17
N ARG A 218 -1.21 19.46 3.16
CA ARG A 218 -2.57 19.29 2.60
C ARG A 218 -2.80 17.86 2.09
N TYR A 219 -1.79 17.27 1.46
CA TYR A 219 -1.84 15.88 1.00
C TYR A 219 -2.02 14.90 2.15
N ASP A 220 -1.15 14.99 3.16
CA ASP A 220 -1.16 14.04 4.27
C ASP A 220 -2.42 14.21 5.13
N LEU A 221 -2.89 15.45 5.31
CA LEU A 221 -4.17 15.71 5.98
C LEU A 221 -5.34 15.08 5.23
N LEU A 222 -5.35 15.18 3.89
CA LEU A 222 -6.37 14.55 3.06
C LEU A 222 -6.29 13.02 3.12
N ASP A 223 -5.10 12.43 3.04
CA ASP A 223 -4.92 10.96 3.09
C ASP A 223 -5.30 10.39 4.48
N VAL A 224 -4.99 11.10 5.56
CA VAL A 224 -5.40 10.71 6.92
C VAL A 224 -6.90 10.93 7.13
N THR A 225 -7.49 11.99 6.58
CA THR A 225 -8.96 12.18 6.58
C THR A 225 -9.66 11.05 5.84
N ARG A 226 -9.15 10.69 4.66
CA ARG A 226 -9.62 9.52 3.88
C ARG A 226 -9.48 8.22 4.68
N GLN A 227 -8.37 8.02 5.39
CA GLN A 227 -8.21 6.87 6.27
C GLN A 227 -9.24 6.85 7.42
N ALA A 228 -9.49 7.99 8.06
CA ALA A 228 -10.51 8.09 9.11
C ALA A 228 -11.92 7.76 8.57
N ALA A 229 -12.26 8.22 7.36
CA ALA A 229 -13.50 7.85 6.69
C ALA A 229 -13.58 6.34 6.41
N GLN A 230 -12.49 5.70 5.97
CA GLN A 230 -12.44 4.24 5.79
C GLN A 230 -12.69 3.48 7.10
N GLU A 231 -12.15 3.96 8.23
CA GLU A 231 -12.43 3.36 9.54
C GLU A 231 -13.89 3.54 9.94
N LEU A 232 -14.46 4.73 9.72
CA LEU A 232 -15.88 4.99 9.98
C LEU A 232 -16.80 4.11 9.11
N VAL A 233 -16.47 3.90 7.83
CA VAL A 233 -17.22 2.97 6.97
C VAL A 233 -17.26 1.58 7.57
N SER A 234 -16.13 1.09 8.11
CA SER A 234 -16.05 -0.23 8.75
C SER A 234 -16.89 -0.31 10.04
N LEU A 235 -16.93 0.77 10.82
CA LEU A 235 -17.72 0.87 12.05
C LEU A 235 -19.22 0.90 11.74
N TYR A 236 -19.68 1.79 10.86
CA TYR A 236 -21.09 1.85 10.45
C TYR A 236 -21.54 0.60 9.71
N TYR A 237 -20.68 -0.05 8.93
CA TYR A 237 -20.96 -1.38 8.37
C TYR A 237 -21.27 -2.39 9.48
N THR A 238 -20.47 -2.41 10.55
CA THR A 238 -20.65 -3.35 11.66
C THR A 238 -21.97 -3.08 12.42
N GLU A 239 -22.33 -1.82 12.63
CA GLU A 239 -23.61 -1.42 13.21
C GLU A 239 -24.78 -1.86 12.31
N ALA A 240 -24.73 -1.52 11.02
CA ALA A 240 -25.77 -1.87 10.05
C ALA A 240 -25.95 -3.39 9.94
N ARG A 241 -24.85 -4.15 9.86
CA ARG A 241 -24.88 -5.63 9.85
C ARG A 241 -25.55 -6.18 11.12
N THR A 242 -25.20 -5.65 12.28
CA THR A 242 -25.75 -6.11 13.57
C THR A 242 -27.25 -5.84 13.64
N ALA A 243 -27.68 -4.63 13.30
CA ALA A 243 -29.09 -4.25 13.24
C ALA A 243 -29.87 -5.12 12.24
N TYR A 244 -29.30 -5.40 11.06
CA TYR A 244 -29.91 -6.29 10.08
C TYR A 244 -30.13 -7.71 10.65
N LEU A 245 -29.09 -8.30 11.26
CA LEU A 245 -29.17 -9.65 11.83
C LEU A 245 -30.17 -9.72 13.00
N ASN A 246 -30.29 -8.64 13.78
CA ASN A 246 -31.25 -8.52 14.87
C ASN A 246 -32.66 -8.10 14.41
N LYS A 247 -32.87 -7.83 13.12
CA LYS A 247 -34.13 -7.34 12.53
C LYS A 247 -34.58 -5.99 13.09
N GLU A 248 -33.64 -5.13 13.44
CA GLU A 248 -33.88 -3.80 14.00
C GLU A 248 -33.91 -2.74 12.90
N LEU A 249 -35.10 -2.44 12.37
CA LEU A 249 -35.27 -1.54 11.22
C LEU A 249 -34.73 -0.12 11.48
N VAL A 250 -35.03 0.48 12.63
CA VAL A 250 -34.63 1.87 12.92
C VAL A 250 -33.11 2.02 13.05
N PRO A 251 -32.40 1.20 13.85
CA PRO A 251 -30.93 1.20 13.85
C PRO A 251 -30.31 0.90 12.49
N LEU A 252 -30.88 -0.04 11.72
CA LEU A 252 -30.40 -0.36 10.37
C LEU A 252 -30.48 0.85 9.45
N MET A 253 -31.65 1.50 9.39
CA MET A 253 -31.86 2.68 8.54
C MET A 253 -30.96 3.85 8.96
N ARG A 254 -30.69 4.02 10.26
CA ARG A 254 -29.77 5.05 10.74
C ARG A 254 -28.33 4.77 10.33
N ALA A 255 -27.79 3.59 10.62
CA ALA A 255 -26.40 3.27 10.35
C ALA A 255 -26.12 3.21 8.83
N ALA A 256 -26.99 2.55 8.06
CA ALA A 256 -26.87 2.50 6.61
C ALA A 256 -27.11 3.88 5.97
N GLY A 257 -28.02 4.68 6.53
CA GLY A 257 -28.30 6.03 6.06
C GLY A 257 -27.09 6.95 6.17
N ILE A 258 -26.45 6.98 7.35
CA ILE A 258 -25.21 7.76 7.55
C ILE A 258 -24.11 7.25 6.63
N LEU A 259 -23.94 5.92 6.53
CA LEU A 259 -22.91 5.31 5.69
C LEU A 259 -23.03 5.75 4.22
N VAL A 260 -24.21 5.56 3.62
CA VAL A 260 -24.43 5.73 2.17
C VAL A 260 -24.71 7.18 1.80
N TYR A 261 -25.52 7.90 2.57
CA TYR A 261 -26.02 9.23 2.19
C TYR A 261 -25.24 10.39 2.80
N GLU A 262 -24.38 10.15 3.80
CA GLU A 262 -23.58 11.20 4.43
C GLU A 262 -22.08 10.95 4.27
N LEU A 263 -21.60 9.78 4.72
CA LEU A 263 -20.17 9.50 4.82
C LEU A 263 -19.49 9.31 3.44
N LEU A 264 -20.07 8.50 2.54
CA LEU A 264 -19.49 8.30 1.20
C LEU A 264 -19.54 9.57 0.33
N PRO A 265 -20.63 10.36 0.31
CA PRO A 265 -20.65 11.66 -0.35
C PRO A 265 -19.65 12.66 0.24
N ALA A 266 -19.51 12.71 1.57
CA ALA A 266 -18.52 13.57 2.22
C ALA A 266 -17.08 13.16 1.87
N LEU A 267 -16.81 11.85 1.76
CA LEU A 267 -15.52 11.34 1.32
C LEU A 267 -15.22 11.74 -0.13
N ASP A 268 -16.16 11.57 -1.05
CA ASP A 268 -15.98 11.99 -2.45
C ASP A 268 -15.72 13.52 -2.54
N GLY A 269 -16.50 14.31 -1.81
CA GLY A 269 -16.35 15.76 -1.75
C GLY A 269 -15.01 16.24 -1.21
N VAL A 270 -14.48 15.60 -0.16
CA VAL A 270 -13.16 15.98 0.37
C VAL A 270 -12.02 15.55 -0.55
N LEU A 271 -12.11 14.37 -1.17
CA LEU A 271 -11.16 13.90 -2.18
C LEU A 271 -11.15 14.84 -3.40
N ALA A 272 -12.31 15.40 -3.77
CA ALA A 272 -12.45 16.32 -4.90
C ALA A 272 -11.70 17.65 -4.71
N SER A 273 -11.23 17.95 -3.50
CA SER A 273 -10.55 19.22 -3.17
C SER A 273 -9.06 19.27 -3.58
N ASP A 274 -8.50 18.16 -4.05
CA ASP A 274 -7.09 18.06 -4.44
C ASP A 274 -6.90 17.24 -5.71
N SER A 275 -6.18 17.78 -6.70
CA SER A 275 -5.98 17.15 -8.01
C SER A 275 -5.32 15.77 -7.94
N ARG A 276 -4.58 15.48 -6.86
CA ARG A 276 -3.90 14.20 -6.63
C ARG A 276 -4.86 13.06 -6.26
N PHE A 277 -6.10 13.37 -5.90
CA PHE A 277 -7.13 12.40 -5.49
C PHE A 277 -8.35 12.38 -6.44
N LEU A 278 -8.20 12.83 -7.69
CA LEU A 278 -9.28 12.82 -8.68
C LEU A 278 -9.14 11.64 -9.66
N LEU A 279 -10.25 10.91 -9.89
CA LEU A 279 -10.30 9.95 -11.00
C LEU A 279 -10.09 10.67 -12.35
N GLY A 280 -10.62 11.88 -12.48
CA GLY A 280 -10.44 12.72 -13.67
C GLY A 280 -8.97 12.94 -14.02
N THR A 281 -8.10 13.21 -13.05
CA THR A 281 -6.66 13.38 -13.31
C THR A 281 -6.04 12.14 -13.95
N TRP A 282 -6.41 10.94 -13.49
CA TRP A 282 -5.93 9.67 -14.06
C TRP A 282 -6.46 9.46 -15.49
N LEU A 283 -7.75 9.70 -15.70
CA LEU A 283 -8.38 9.51 -16.99
C LEU A 283 -7.89 10.53 -18.03
N GLU A 284 -7.67 11.79 -17.65
CA GLU A 284 -7.12 12.80 -18.53
C GLU A 284 -5.68 12.47 -18.97
N GLN A 285 -4.87 11.84 -18.12
CA GLN A 285 -3.56 11.32 -18.56
C GLN A 285 -3.70 10.23 -19.64
N ALA A 286 -4.69 9.35 -19.50
CA ALA A 286 -4.99 8.35 -20.51
C ALA A 286 -5.49 8.99 -21.82
N ARG A 287 -6.34 10.03 -21.74
CA ARG A 287 -6.77 10.81 -22.91
C ARG A 287 -5.61 11.56 -23.58
N ALA A 288 -4.67 12.12 -22.81
CA ALA A 288 -3.59 12.96 -23.32
C ALA A 288 -2.60 12.23 -24.25
N VAL A 289 -2.50 10.90 -24.15
CA VAL A 289 -1.67 10.07 -25.04
C VAL A 289 -2.44 9.50 -26.23
N ALA A 290 -3.76 9.73 -26.30
CA ALA A 290 -4.58 9.29 -27.41
C ALA A 290 -4.37 10.18 -28.64
N VAL A 291 -4.41 9.58 -29.83
CA VAL A 291 -4.30 10.30 -31.11
C VAL A 291 -5.65 10.60 -31.75
N SER A 292 -6.74 10.10 -31.15
CA SER A 292 -8.12 10.32 -31.59
C SER A 292 -9.11 10.23 -30.43
N GLU A 293 -10.32 10.78 -30.59
CA GLU A 293 -11.38 10.67 -29.58
C GLU A 293 -11.81 9.20 -29.36
N THR A 294 -11.73 8.37 -30.39
CA THR A 294 -12.02 6.93 -30.26
C THR A 294 -10.99 6.25 -29.36
N ASP A 295 -9.70 6.55 -29.55
CA ASP A 295 -8.63 6.02 -28.71
C ASP A 295 -8.74 6.57 -27.28
N ALA A 296 -9.09 7.84 -27.11
CA ALA A 296 -9.26 8.46 -25.80
C ALA A 296 -10.35 7.75 -24.98
N ARG A 297 -11.52 7.50 -25.59
CA ARG A 297 -12.60 6.72 -24.95
C ARG A 297 -12.16 5.30 -24.64
N PHE A 298 -11.43 4.65 -25.54
CA PHE A 298 -10.91 3.31 -25.32
C PHE A 298 -9.92 3.27 -24.14
N TYR A 299 -8.98 4.21 -24.05
CA TYR A 299 -8.02 4.28 -22.94
C TYR A 299 -8.68 4.60 -21.61
N GLU A 300 -9.67 5.49 -21.58
CA GLU A 300 -10.46 5.70 -20.36
C GLU A 300 -11.20 4.43 -19.93
N GLN A 301 -11.80 3.70 -20.88
CA GLN A 301 -12.48 2.44 -20.58
C GLN A 301 -11.48 1.43 -19.98
N ASN A 302 -10.28 1.30 -20.55
CA ASN A 302 -9.21 0.45 -19.99
C ASN A 302 -8.87 0.88 -18.55
N GLY A 303 -8.70 2.18 -18.31
CA GLY A 303 -8.44 2.72 -16.97
C GLY A 303 -9.56 2.36 -15.98
N ARG A 304 -10.82 2.54 -16.35
CA ARG A 304 -11.97 2.18 -15.49
C ARG A 304 -12.04 0.68 -15.21
N TYR A 305 -11.82 -0.17 -16.21
CA TYR A 305 -11.77 -1.63 -16.01
C TYR A 305 -10.64 -2.01 -15.05
N GLN A 306 -9.43 -1.49 -15.26
CA GLN A 306 -8.27 -1.79 -14.42
C GLN A 306 -8.54 -1.51 -12.94
N LEU A 307 -9.21 -0.41 -12.62
CA LEU A 307 -9.50 0.00 -11.24
C LEU A 307 -10.66 -0.77 -10.58
N THR A 308 -11.47 -1.50 -11.35
CA THR A 308 -12.73 -2.10 -10.87
C THR A 308 -12.83 -3.60 -11.20
N LEU A 309 -13.47 -3.96 -12.31
CA LEU A 309 -13.74 -5.35 -12.69
C LEU A 309 -12.47 -6.12 -13.08
N TRP A 310 -11.44 -5.39 -13.53
CA TRP A 310 -10.17 -5.88 -14.06
C TRP A 310 -10.31 -6.66 -15.36
N GLY A 311 -11.12 -7.73 -15.36
CA GLY A 311 -11.57 -8.47 -16.54
C GLY A 311 -13.06 -8.28 -16.81
N PRO A 312 -13.58 -8.80 -17.94
CA PRO A 312 -14.95 -8.57 -18.40
C PRO A 312 -16.03 -9.08 -17.42
N GLU A 313 -15.69 -10.07 -16.59
CA GLU A 313 -16.64 -10.73 -15.66
C GLU A 313 -16.34 -10.38 -14.19
N GLY A 314 -15.49 -9.40 -13.93
CA GLY A 314 -15.02 -9.13 -12.57
C GLY A 314 -13.95 -10.13 -12.10
N ASN A 315 -13.12 -10.63 -13.03
CA ASN A 315 -12.19 -11.74 -12.79
C ASN A 315 -11.21 -11.50 -11.63
N ILE A 316 -10.83 -10.24 -11.39
CA ILE A 316 -10.00 -9.85 -10.24
C ILE A 316 -10.60 -8.59 -9.59
N LEU A 317 -11.89 -8.67 -9.27
CA LEU A 317 -12.70 -7.57 -8.76
C LEU A 317 -12.01 -6.79 -7.62
N ASP A 318 -11.97 -5.46 -7.78
CA ASP A 318 -11.44 -4.49 -6.83
C ASP A 318 -9.97 -4.73 -6.44
N TYR A 319 -9.18 -5.45 -7.25
CA TYR A 319 -7.77 -5.72 -6.96
C TYR A 319 -6.95 -4.44 -6.89
N ALA A 320 -7.11 -3.59 -7.92
CA ALA A 320 -6.44 -2.31 -8.06
C ALA A 320 -7.35 -1.14 -7.65
N ASN A 321 -8.16 -1.34 -6.61
CA ASN A 321 -9.06 -0.32 -6.08
C ASN A 321 -8.31 1.00 -5.77
N LYS A 322 -9.04 2.11 -5.85
CA LYS A 322 -8.53 3.44 -5.51
C LYS A 322 -9.56 4.19 -4.71
N GLN A 323 -9.15 5.18 -3.93
CA GLN A 323 -10.06 6.07 -3.22
C GLN A 323 -9.90 7.46 -3.82
N LEU A 324 -10.54 7.65 -4.97
CA LEU A 324 -10.50 8.86 -5.76
C LEU A 324 -11.89 9.45 -5.89
N ALA A 325 -11.98 10.77 -5.92
CA ALA A 325 -13.21 11.48 -6.23
C ALA A 325 -13.72 11.09 -7.63
N GLY A 326 -15.02 10.94 -7.77
CA GLY A 326 -15.71 10.39 -8.93
C GLY A 326 -15.74 8.86 -8.96
N LEU A 327 -14.71 8.16 -8.45
CA LEU A 327 -14.76 6.70 -8.30
C LEU A 327 -15.56 6.31 -7.04
N VAL A 328 -15.42 7.06 -5.95
CA VAL A 328 -16.26 6.86 -4.76
C VAL A 328 -17.72 7.09 -5.09
N ALA A 329 -18.08 8.26 -5.62
CA ALA A 329 -19.47 8.54 -5.99
C ALA A 329 -20.02 7.65 -7.12
N GLY A 330 -19.18 7.24 -8.09
CA GLY A 330 -19.64 6.54 -9.29
C GLY A 330 -19.58 5.01 -9.23
N TYR A 331 -18.95 4.42 -8.21
CA TYR A 331 -18.74 2.97 -8.11
C TYR A 331 -18.89 2.41 -6.69
N TYR A 332 -18.37 3.08 -5.65
CA TYR A 332 -18.39 2.53 -4.27
C TYR A 332 -19.64 2.93 -3.46
N ALA A 333 -20.21 4.11 -3.68
CA ALA A 333 -21.40 4.64 -2.99
C ALA A 333 -22.69 3.91 -3.35
#